data_AF-A0A2S6REY1-F1
#
_entry.id   AF-A0A2S6REY1-F1
#
_cell.length_a   1.000
_cell.length_b   1.000
_cell.length_c   1.000
_cell.angle_alpha   90.00
_cell.angle_beta   90.00
_cell.angle_gamma   90.00
#
_symmetry.space_group_name_H-M   'P 1'
#
loop_
_entity.id
_entity.type
_entity.pdbx_description
1 polymer ?
#
loop_
_entity_poly.entity_id
_entity_poly.type
_entity_poly.pdbx_seq_one_letter_code
_entity_poly.pdbx_strand_id
1 'polypeptide(L)'
;MFLLLKKIFKTDSTYQLVVVFLVFAVSGSLSVYVSEPLLNFLKYKEFISNKVLQIILRIIVIFPIYQIILLAVAAVFGEFKYFWNFVKRFWQKFKK
;
A
#
# COMPACT_ATOMS: atom_id res chain seq x y z
N MET A 1 18.60 -8.63 16.25
CA MET A 1 17.73 -7.68 15.51
C MET A 1 17.13 -8.30 14.24
N PHE A 2 17.93 -8.66 13.23
CA PHE A 2 17.43 -9.18 11.94
C PHE A 2 16.56 -10.45 12.01
N LEU A 3 16.77 -11.32 13.01
CA LEU A 3 15.95 -12.52 13.23
C LEU A 3 14.50 -12.21 13.62
N LEU A 4 14.25 -11.12 14.37
CA LEU A 4 12.90 -10.69 14.73
C LEU A 4 12.14 -10.16 13.51
N LEU A 5 12.81 -9.38 12.65
CA LEU A 5 12.20 -8.85 11.44
C LEU A 5 11.82 -9.96 10.46
N LYS A 6 12.68 -10.95 10.25
CA LYS A 6 12.37 -12.13 9.40
C LYS A 6 11.13 -12.88 9.90
N LYS A 7 10.93 -12.99 11.21
CA LYS A 7 9.76 -13.65 11.80
C LYS A 7 8.46 -12.86 11.60
N ILE A 8 8.51 -11.52 11.69
CA ILE A 8 7.35 -10.63 11.49
C ILE A 8 6.94 -10.60 10.02
N PHE A 9 7.91 -10.37 9.14
CA PHE A 9 7.67 -10.26 7.71
C PHE A 9 7.57 -11.63 7.02
N LYS A 10 7.90 -12.73 7.70
CA LYS A 10 7.89 -14.10 7.14
C LYS A 10 8.65 -14.18 5.81
N THR A 11 9.83 -13.57 5.78
CA THR A 11 10.74 -13.57 4.64
C THR A 11 11.83 -14.62 4.84
N ASP A 12 12.13 -15.40 3.81
CA ASP A 12 13.08 -16.51 3.88
C ASP A 12 14.54 -16.01 3.90
N SER A 13 14.81 -14.85 3.30
CA SER A 13 16.15 -14.29 3.15
C SER A 13 16.26 -12.83 3.59
N THR A 14 17.46 -12.43 4.01
CA THR A 14 17.80 -11.03 4.31
C THR A 14 17.71 -10.15 3.05
N TYR A 15 17.97 -10.72 1.87
CA TYR A 15 17.80 -10.06 0.58
C TYR A 15 16.32 -9.72 0.31
N GLN A 16 15.43 -10.70 0.51
CA GLN A 16 13.98 -10.51 0.35
C GLN A 16 13.46 -9.41 1.29
N LEU A 17 13.97 -9.34 2.52
CA LEU A 17 13.61 -8.28 3.46
C LEU A 17 13.93 -6.87 2.90
N VAL A 18 15.11 -6.69 2.29
CA VAL A 18 15.51 -5.42 1.66
C VAL A 18 14.60 -5.10 0.48
N VAL A 19 14.29 -6.08 -0.37
CA VAL A 19 13.37 -5.91 -1.51
C VAL A 19 11.98 -5.51 -1.02
N VAL A 20 11.47 -6.13 0.04
CA VAL A 20 10.17 -5.79 0.65
C VAL A 20 10.15 -4.34 1.12
N PHE A 21 11.22 -3.86 1.78
CA PHE A 21 11.31 -2.46 2.19
C PHE A 21 11.37 -1.50 1.00
N LEU A 22 12.11 -1.85 -0.06
CA LEU A 22 12.16 -1.06 -1.29
C LEU A 22 10.79 -0.98 -1.98
N VAL A 23 10.10 -2.11 -2.09
CA VAL A 23 8.74 -2.18 -2.65
C VAL A 23 7.82 -1.26 -1.84
N PHE A 24 7.86 -1.33 -0.51
CA PHE A 24 7.04 -0.47 0.35
C PHE A 24 7.37 1.02 0.21
N ALA A 25 8.65 1.38 0.14
CA ALA A 25 9.07 2.77 -0.04
C ALA A 25 8.57 3.32 -1.38
N VAL A 26 8.79 2.59 -2.48
CA VAL A 26 8.37 2.99 -3.82
C VAL A 26 6.85 3.03 -3.95
N SER A 27 6.14 1.98 -3.50
CA SER A 27 4.69 1.95 -3.57
C SER A 27 4.02 3.02 -2.70
N GLY A 28 4.63 3.35 -1.57
CA GLY A 28 4.17 4.41 -0.66
C GLY A 28 4.25 5.79 -1.30
N SER A 29 5.39 6.13 -1.92
CA SER A 29 5.53 7.40 -2.64
C SER A 29 4.61 7.47 -3.86
N LEU A 30 4.50 6.38 -4.64
CA LEU A 30 3.66 6.33 -5.82
C LEU A 30 2.16 6.46 -5.50
N SER A 31 1.68 5.88 -4.39
CA SER A 31 0.26 5.96 -4.04
C SER A 31 -0.20 7.38 -3.72
N VAL A 32 0.63 8.16 -3.04
CA VAL A 32 0.34 9.58 -2.78
C VAL A 32 0.26 10.34 -4.10
N TYR A 33 1.24 10.15 -4.99
CA TYR A 33 1.28 10.81 -6.29
C TYR A 33 0.07 10.46 -7.18
N VAL A 34 -0.31 9.18 -7.23
CA VAL A 34 -1.45 8.70 -8.04
C VAL A 34 -2.80 9.08 -7.43
N SER A 35 -2.90 9.21 -6.11
CA SER A 35 -4.15 9.58 -5.44
C SER A 35 -4.60 11.02 -5.70
N GLU A 36 -3.66 11.95 -5.90
CA GLU A 36 -3.98 13.36 -6.14
C GLU A 36 -4.80 13.61 -7.41
N PRO A 37 -4.43 13.10 -8.59
CA PRO A 37 -5.24 13.27 -9.80
C PRO A 37 -6.61 12.58 -9.68
N LEU A 38 -6.69 11.44 -8.99
CA LEU A 38 -7.96 10.74 -8.73
C LEU A 38 -8.90 11.58 -7.85
N LEU A 39 -8.38 12.17 -6.78
CA LEU A 39 -9.16 13.05 -5.90
C LEU A 39 -9.60 14.32 -6.63
N ASN A 40 -8.71 14.92 -7.42
CA ASN A 40 -9.03 16.11 -8.23
C ASN A 40 -10.08 15.79 -9.31
N PHE A 41 -10.03 14.61 -9.93
CA PHE A 41 -11.03 14.15 -10.89
C PHE A 41 -12.43 14.04 -10.26
N LEU A 42 -12.50 13.58 -9.01
CA LEU A 42 -13.74 13.52 -8.23
C LEU A 42 -14.22 14.91 -7.75
N LYS A 43 -13.49 15.99 -8.04
CA LYS A 43 -13.77 17.36 -7.59
C LYS A 43 -14.12 17.43 -6.09
N TYR A 44 -13.48 16.60 -5.28
CA TYR A 44 -13.90 16.39 -3.88
C TYR A 44 -13.89 17.68 -3.03
N LYS A 45 -13.07 18.67 -3.42
CA LYS A 45 -13.00 20.01 -2.80
C LYS A 45 -14.26 20.84 -3.00
N GLU A 46 -15.02 20.61 -4.06
CA GLU A 46 -16.28 21.32 -4.34
C GLU A 46 -17.43 20.76 -3.50
N PHE A 47 -17.43 19.45 -3.22
CA PHE A 47 -18.49 18.78 -2.46
C PHE A 47 -18.31 18.85 -0.94
N ILE A 48 -17.07 18.98 -0.47
CA ILE A 48 -16.75 18.91 0.95
C ILE A 48 -15.93 20.13 1.35
N SER A 49 -16.56 21.04 2.08
CA SER A 49 -15.93 22.28 2.59
C SER A 49 -15.08 22.04 3.84
N ASN A 50 -15.35 20.97 4.60
CA ASN A 50 -14.62 20.67 5.83
C ASN A 50 -13.27 19.98 5.54
N LYS A 51 -12.17 20.64 5.93
CA LYS A 51 -10.79 20.14 5.77
C LYS A 51 -10.54 18.77 6.43
N VAL A 52 -11.23 18.46 7.53
CA VAL A 52 -11.07 17.17 8.21
C VAL A 52 -11.67 16.04 7.39
N LEU A 53 -12.90 16.22 6.88
CA LEU A 53 -13.57 15.24 6.02
C LEU A 53 -12.80 15.02 4.71
N GLN A 54 -12.22 16.08 4.16
CA GLN A 54 -11.33 16.00 2.99
C GLN A 54 -10.11 15.08 3.23
N ILE A 55 -9.45 15.19 4.38
CA ILE A 55 -8.30 14.34 4.72
C ILE A 55 -8.73 12.90 4.94
N ILE A 56 -9.86 12.67 5.61
CA ILE A 56 -10.40 11.31 5.83
C ILE A 56 -10.69 10.63 4.48
N LEU A 57 -11.37 11.32 3.56
CA LEU A 57 -11.63 10.80 2.23
C LEU A 57 -10.35 10.52 1.45
N ARG A 58 -9.36 11.42 1.53
CA ARG A 58 -8.05 11.20 0.91
C ARG A 58 -7.41 9.91 1.40
N ILE A 59 -7.43 9.63 2.71
CA ILE A 59 -6.90 8.39 3.29
C ILE A 59 -7.70 7.17 2.81
N ILE A 60 -9.03 7.25 2.80
CA ILE A 60 -9.92 6.18 2.34
C ILE A 60 -9.66 5.83 0.87
N VAL A 61 -9.38 6.83 0.02
CA VAL A 61 -9.10 6.63 -1.41
C VAL A 61 -7.66 6.16 -1.65
N ILE A 62 -6.68 6.68 -0.92
CA ILE A 62 -5.28 6.22 -1.02
C ILE A 62 -5.18 4.73 -0.66
N PHE A 63 -5.94 4.27 0.33
CA PHE A 63 -5.86 2.90 0.82
C PHE A 63 -6.07 1.82 -0.27
N PRO A 64 -7.17 1.79 -1.05
CA PRO A 64 -7.37 0.82 -2.13
C PRO A 64 -6.39 1.01 -3.29
N ILE A 65 -6.06 2.26 -3.65
CA ILE A 65 -5.07 2.56 -4.70
C ILE A 65 -3.71 1.96 -4.32
N TYR A 66 -3.31 2.13 -3.07
CA TYR A 66 -2.07 1.60 -2.54
C TYR A 66 -1.99 0.08 -2.66
N GLN A 67 -3.08 -0.67 -2.44
CA GLN A 67 -3.06 -2.14 -2.61
C GLN A 67 -2.73 -2.55 -4.06
N ILE A 68 -3.26 -1.81 -5.04
CA ILE A 68 -3.01 -2.07 -6.47
C ILE A 68 -1.56 -1.73 -6.81
N ILE A 69 -1.07 -0.56 -6.39
CA ILE A 69 0.30 -0.11 -6.64
C ILE A 69 1.31 -1.03 -5.96
N LEU A 70 1.04 -1.46 -4.72
CA LEU A 70 1.90 -2.39 -3.98
C LEU A 70 2.12 -3.68 -4.76
N LEU A 71 1.05 -4.25 -5.33
CA LEU A 71 1.13 -5.46 -6.14
C LEU A 71 1.83 -5.21 -7.48
N ALA A 72 1.60 -4.07 -8.11
CA ALA A 72 2.27 -3.69 -9.36
C ALA A 72 3.79 -3.53 -9.15
N VAL A 73 4.21 -2.79 -8.12
CA VAL A 73 5.62 -2.61 -7.76
C VAL A 73 6.22 -3.96 -7.36
N ALA A 74 5.54 -4.76 -6.53
CA ALA A 74 6.01 -6.10 -6.18
C ALA A 74 6.21 -7.01 -7.40
N ALA A 75 5.38 -6.88 -8.44
CA ALA A 75 5.57 -7.62 -9.69
C ALA A 75 6.85 -7.22 -10.42
N VAL A 76 7.18 -5.92 -10.45
CA VAL A 76 8.44 -5.42 -11.04
C VAL A 76 9.67 -5.98 -10.30
N PHE A 77 9.60 -6.09 -8.98
CA PHE A 77 10.70 -6.63 -8.16
C PHE A 77 10.70 -8.16 -8.03
N GLY A 78 9.76 -8.87 -8.67
CA GLY A 78 9.68 -10.34 -8.63
C GLY A 78 9.08 -10.95 -7.35
N GLU A 79 8.55 -10.12 -6.45
CA GLU A 79 7.98 -10.53 -5.14
C GLU A 79 6.45 -10.55 -5.14
N PHE A 80 5.80 -10.59 -6.32
CA PHE A 80 4.33 -10.57 -6.44
C PHE A 80 3.63 -11.63 -5.58
N LYS A 81 4.11 -12.87 -5.59
CA LYS A 81 3.48 -13.98 -4.83
C LYS A 81 3.51 -13.75 -3.32
N TYR A 82 4.60 -13.16 -2.81
CA TYR A 82 4.74 -12.80 -1.41
C TYR A 82 3.71 -11.73 -1.03
N PHE A 83 3.66 -10.62 -1.79
CA PHE A 83 2.73 -9.52 -1.52
C PHE A 83 1.27 -9.89 -1.77
N TRP A 84 0.97 -10.73 -2.76
CA TRP A 84 -0.38 -11.24 -2.99
C TRP A 84 -0.90 -12.07 -1.82
N ASN A 85 -0.05 -12.92 -1.25
CA ASN A 85 -0.37 -13.66 -0.03
C ASN A 85 -0.51 -12.72 1.18
N PHE A 86 0.28 -11.65 1.25
CA PHE A 86 0.17 -10.62 2.28
C PHE A 86 -1.20 -9.90 2.21
N VAL A 87 -1.61 -9.45 1.03
CA VAL A 87 -2.92 -8.80 0.80
C VAL A 87 -4.08 -9.75 1.09
N LYS A 88 -4.00 -11.01 0.66
CA LYS A 88 -5.00 -12.03 0.98
C LYS A 88 -5.16 -12.24 2.49
N ARG A 89 -4.05 -12.33 3.24
CA ARG A 89 -4.08 -12.47 4.70
C ARG A 89 -4.69 -11.25 5.37
N PHE A 90 -4.43 -10.06 4.83
CA PHE A 90 -5.05 -8.83 5.31
C PHE A 90 -6.58 -8.89 5.14
N TRP A 91 -7.06 -9.19 3.94
CA TRP A 91 -8.50 -9.30 3.65
C TRP A 91 -9.20 -10.44 4.41
N GLN A 92 -8.53 -11.57 4.62
CA GLN A 92 -9.06 -12.68 5.41
C GLN A 92 -9.34 -12.29 6.86
N LYS A 93 -8.63 -11.30 7.41
CA LYS A 93 -8.90 -10.77 8.74
C LYS A 93 -10.12 -9.82 8.79
N PHE A 94 -10.47 -9.19 7.68
CA PHE A 94 -11.66 -8.34 7.59
C PHE A 94 -12.96 -9.15 7.40
N LYS A 95 -12.86 -10.38 6.88
CA LYS A 95 -14.01 -11.26 6.63
C LYS A 95 -14.37 -12.16 7.83
N LYS A 96 -13.72 -11.97 8.97
CA LYS A 96 -13.93 -12.75 10.21
C LYS A 96 -14.46 -11.83 11.28
#